data_AF-A0A4T0NWV3-F1
#
_entry.id   AF-A0A4T0NWV3-F1
#
_cell.length_a   1.000
_cell.length_b   1.000
_cell.length_c   1.000
_cell.angle_alpha   90.00
_cell.angle_beta   90.00
_cell.angle_gamma   90.00
#
_symmetry.space_group_name_H-M   'P 1'
#
loop_
_entity.id
_entity.type
_entity.pdbx_description
1 polymer ?
#
loop_
_entity_poly.entity_id
_entity_poly.type
_entity_poly.pdbx_seq_one_letter_code
_entity_poly.pdbx_strand_id
1 'polypeptide(L)'
;MAIIATIKAIDGDNDWSCTVRDSCRPCPEDNINDPVCQPFGNRQLLLCYDTRTSSKIDSIPAWHSCGRLPTQERNTFLKFVSLNFAITVTATMIVLIRNRQIANAQYDKLAKTIGLPDAKSPDGPLAAAGRLLKFLRT
;
A
#
# COMPACT_ATOMS: atom_id res chain seq x y z
N MET A 1 3.74 -9.76 -28.28
CA MET A 1 2.81 -9.17 -29.26
C MET A 1 2.20 -7.92 -28.63
N ALA A 2 2.53 -6.73 -29.10
CA ALA A 2 1.86 -5.52 -28.65
C ALA A 2 0.50 -5.46 -29.36
N ILE A 3 -0.58 -5.53 -28.60
CA ILE A 3 -1.92 -5.24 -29.13
C ILE A 3 -1.89 -3.75 -29.47
N ILE A 4 -1.79 -3.42 -30.75
CA ILE A 4 -1.90 -2.02 -31.20
C ILE A 4 -3.38 -1.66 -31.05
N ALA A 5 -3.72 -1.02 -29.94
CA ALA A 5 -5.03 -0.45 -29.76
C ALA A 5 -5.14 0.77 -30.69
N THR A 6 -6.13 0.74 -31.57
CA THR A 6 -6.50 1.88 -32.42
C THR A 6 -7.80 2.48 -31.89
N ILE A 7 -7.77 3.77 -31.57
CA ILE A 7 -8.94 4.51 -31.10
C ILE A 7 -9.42 5.36 -32.26
N LYS A 8 -10.71 5.25 -32.59
CA LYS A 8 -11.36 6.13 -33.56
C LYS A 8 -12.10 7.25 -32.84
N ALA A 9 -11.95 8.46 -33.34
CA ALA A 9 -12.70 9.62 -32.87
C ALA A 9 -13.20 10.43 -34.08
N ILE A 10 -14.43 10.92 -34.01
CA ILE A 10 -15.03 11.78 -35.03
C ILE A 10 -15.23 13.15 -34.39
N ASP A 11 -14.68 14.18 -35.03
CA ASP A 11 -14.86 15.57 -34.61
C ASP A 11 -15.32 16.41 -35.81
N GLY A 12 -16.61 16.71 -35.86
CA GLY A 12 -17.25 17.33 -37.02
C GLY A 12 -17.11 16.47 -38.27
N ASP A 13 -16.41 17.00 -39.29
CA ASP A 13 -16.15 16.31 -40.56
C ASP A 13 -14.78 15.59 -40.60
N ASN A 14 -13.98 15.65 -39.54
CA ASN A 14 -12.68 14.97 -39.49
C ASN A 14 -12.82 13.56 -38.89
N ASP A 15 -12.20 12.55 -39.49
CA ASP A 15 -12.15 11.17 -38.98
C ASP A 15 -10.75 10.86 -38.46
N TRP A 16 -10.57 10.82 -37.15
CA TRP A 16 -9.27 10.63 -36.51
C TRP A 16 -9.01 9.16 -36.19
N SER A 17 -7.82 8.70 -36.57
CA SER A 17 -7.29 7.39 -36.20
C SER A 17 -6.08 7.58 -35.28
N CYS A 18 -6.24 7.16 -34.02
CA CYS A 18 -5.22 7.26 -32.99
C CYS A 18 -4.60 5.89 -32.71
N THR A 19 -3.28 5.82 -32.70
CA THR A 19 -2.53 4.59 -32.39
C THR A 19 -1.68 4.79 -31.14
N VAL A 20 -1.69 3.79 -30.26
CA VAL A 20 -0.87 3.80 -29.05
C VAL A 20 0.61 3.70 -29.41
N ARG A 21 1.44 4.58 -28.84
CA ARG A 21 2.89 4.60 -29.09
C ARG A 21 3.72 4.02 -27.96
N ASP A 22 3.46 4.46 -26.73
CA ASP A 22 4.23 4.10 -25.54
C ASP A 22 3.45 3.20 -24.60
N SER A 23 4.11 2.65 -23.57
CA SER A 23 3.44 1.94 -22.48
C SER A 23 2.67 2.88 -21.55
N CYS A 24 1.66 2.38 -20.86
CA CYS A 24 0.95 3.10 -19.79
C CYS A 24 1.94 3.51 -18.68
N ARG A 25 1.89 4.77 -18.24
CA ARG A 25 2.78 5.35 -17.23
C ARG A 25 1.97 6.18 -16.21
N PRO A 26 2.45 6.33 -14.97
CA PRO A 26 1.83 7.21 -14.01
C PRO A 26 1.88 8.67 -14.48
N CYS A 27 0.84 9.43 -14.17
CA CYS A 27 0.82 10.86 -14.38
C CYS A 27 1.84 11.56 -13.46
N PRO A 28 2.46 12.65 -13.93
CA PRO A 28 3.28 13.50 -13.06
C PRO A 28 2.42 14.14 -11.98
N GLU A 29 3.02 14.41 -10.82
CA GLU A 29 2.32 14.93 -9.64
C GLU A 29 1.67 16.30 -9.92
N ASP A 30 2.34 17.15 -10.71
CA ASP A 30 1.89 18.50 -11.04
C ASP A 30 0.54 18.53 -11.77
N ASN A 31 0.27 17.52 -12.60
CA ASN A 31 -0.88 17.47 -13.50
C ASN A 31 -1.72 16.21 -13.27
N ILE A 32 -1.71 15.65 -12.06
CA ILE A 32 -2.45 14.43 -11.73
C ILE A 32 -3.98 14.60 -11.85
N ASN A 33 -4.44 15.84 -11.74
CA ASN A 33 -5.86 16.20 -11.81
C ASN A 33 -6.35 16.45 -13.24
N ASP A 34 -5.49 16.31 -14.26
CA ASP A 34 -5.91 16.43 -15.64
C ASP A 34 -6.97 15.35 -15.97
N PRO A 35 -7.96 15.67 -16.82
CA PRO A 35 -9.01 14.72 -17.21
C PRO A 35 -8.43 13.47 -17.90
N VAL A 36 -7.29 13.62 -18.56
CA VAL A 36 -6.53 12.52 -19.18
C VAL A 36 -6.00 11.52 -18.15
N CYS A 37 -5.78 11.95 -16.91
CA CYS A 37 -5.26 11.10 -15.84
C CYS A 37 -6.38 10.35 -15.10
N GLN A 38 -7.65 10.73 -15.26
CA GLN A 38 -8.75 10.10 -14.54
C GLN A 38 -9.28 8.86 -15.28
N PRO A 39 -9.71 7.79 -14.57
CA PRO A 39 -9.83 7.68 -13.11
C PRO A 39 -8.61 7.07 -12.40
N PHE A 40 -7.60 6.59 -13.13
CA PHE A 40 -6.56 5.72 -12.57
C PHE A 40 -5.26 6.44 -12.18
N GLY A 41 -5.12 7.72 -12.51
CA GLY A 41 -3.88 8.48 -12.36
C GLY A 41 -2.79 8.05 -13.35
N ASN A 42 -3.14 7.34 -14.43
CA ASN A 42 -2.20 6.84 -15.42
C ASN A 42 -2.57 7.34 -16.82
N ARG A 43 -1.55 7.67 -17.61
CA ARG A 43 -1.69 8.15 -18.98
C ARG A 43 -0.75 7.43 -19.95
N GLN A 44 -1.12 7.45 -21.21
CA GLN A 44 -0.36 6.83 -22.28
C GLN A 44 -0.35 7.72 -23.53
N LEU A 45 0.75 7.67 -24.28
CA LEU A 45 0.93 8.51 -25.47
C LEU A 45 0.27 7.85 -26.69
N LEU A 46 -0.51 8.65 -27.39
CA LEU A 46 -1.17 8.37 -28.65
C LEU A 46 -0.54 9.18 -29.77
N LEU A 47 -0.60 8.63 -30.98
CA LEU A 47 -0.31 9.35 -32.21
C LEU A 47 -1.56 9.31 -33.09
N CYS A 48 -2.15 10.47 -33.32
CA CYS A 48 -3.41 10.62 -34.05
C CYS A 48 -3.18 11.27 -35.41
N TYR A 49 -3.81 10.77 -36.45
CA TYR A 49 -3.81 11.38 -37.78
C TYR A 49 -5.24 11.37 -38.34
N ASP A 50 -5.56 12.38 -39.14
CA ASP A 50 -6.84 12.44 -39.86
C ASP A 50 -6.79 11.47 -41.04
N THR A 51 -7.72 10.51 -41.09
CA THR A 51 -7.79 9.49 -42.15
C THR A 51 -8.14 10.07 -43.51
N ARG A 52 -8.73 11.28 -43.56
CA ARG A 52 -9.22 11.91 -44.78
C ARG A 52 -8.20 12.84 -45.42
N THR A 53 -7.50 13.62 -44.61
CA THR A 53 -6.59 14.68 -45.09
C THR A 53 -5.11 14.37 -44.90
N SER A 54 -4.73 13.53 -43.92
CA SER A 54 -3.34 13.36 -43.50
C SER A 54 -2.87 11.91 -43.58
N SER A 55 -1.64 11.74 -44.09
CA SER A 55 -0.94 10.45 -44.01
C SER A 55 -0.50 10.18 -42.58
N LYS A 56 -0.28 8.91 -42.23
CA LYS A 56 0.26 8.48 -40.92
C LYS A 56 1.60 9.16 -40.54
N ILE A 57 2.25 9.80 -41.51
CA ILE A 57 3.47 10.59 -41.36
C ILE A 57 3.23 11.90 -40.59
N ASP A 58 2.07 12.54 -40.76
CA ASP A 58 1.72 13.83 -40.14
C ASP A 58 0.86 13.65 -38.89
N SER A 59 1.30 12.76 -38.02
CA SER A 59 0.56 12.39 -36.82
C SER A 59 0.86 13.30 -35.63
N ILE A 60 -0.18 13.73 -34.92
CA ILE A 60 -0.12 14.65 -33.78
C ILE A 60 -0.03 13.85 -32.47
N PRO A 61 0.87 14.21 -31.53
CA PRO A 61 0.94 13.56 -30.22
C PRO A 61 -0.23 13.97 -29.33
N ALA A 62 -0.91 12.97 -28.74
CA ALA A 62 -2.01 13.16 -27.82
C ALA A 62 -1.88 12.22 -26.62
N TRP A 63 -2.65 12.47 -25.56
CA TRP A 63 -2.64 11.63 -24.36
C TRP A 63 -4.04 11.09 -24.06
N HIS A 64 -4.12 9.86 -23.56
CA HIS A 64 -5.35 9.29 -23.04
C HIS A 64 -5.13 8.57 -21.72
N SER A 65 -6.23 8.36 -20.99
CA SER A 65 -6.23 7.54 -19.79
C SER A 65 -5.99 6.07 -20.14
N CYS A 66 -5.20 5.41 -19.30
CA CYS A 66 -4.92 3.99 -19.44
C CYS A 66 -5.23 3.24 -18.14
N GLY A 67 -5.17 1.91 -18.20
CA GLY A 67 -5.58 1.04 -17.10
C GLY A 67 -4.69 1.08 -15.86
N ARG A 68 -4.98 0.17 -14.93
CA ARG A 68 -4.18 -0.03 -13.70
C ARG A 68 -2.84 -0.67 -14.01
N LEU A 69 -1.79 -0.28 -13.28
CA LEU A 69 -0.46 -0.90 -13.32
C LEU A 69 -0.25 -1.78 -12.08
N PRO A 70 -0.38 -3.12 -12.19
CA PRO A 70 -0.34 -4.02 -11.02
C PRO A 70 0.99 -3.99 -10.28
N THR A 71 2.09 -3.76 -10.99
CA THR A 71 3.45 -3.73 -10.43
C THR A 71 3.64 -2.54 -9.50
N GLN A 72 3.10 -1.37 -9.85
CA GLN A 72 3.18 -0.15 -9.03
C GLN A 72 2.21 -0.22 -7.85
N GLU A 73 0.98 -0.67 -8.09
CA GLU A 73 -0.04 -0.79 -7.04
C GLU A 73 0.39 -1.73 -5.92
N ARG A 74 1.09 -2.82 -6.26
CA ARG A 74 1.56 -3.79 -5.26
C ARG A 74 2.52 -3.18 -4.23
N ASN A 75 3.40 -2.27 -4.65
CA ASN A 75 4.32 -1.61 -3.71
C ASN A 75 3.58 -0.65 -2.78
N THR A 76 2.62 0.11 -3.31
CA THR A 76 1.78 1.00 -2.50
C THR A 76 0.92 0.20 -1.53
N PHE A 77 0.33 -0.91 -1.98
CA PHE A 77 -0.44 -1.82 -1.15
C PHE A 77 0.40 -2.43 -0.03
N LEU A 78 1.62 -2.89 -0.34
CA LEU A 78 2.52 -3.45 0.67
C LEU A 78 2.93 -2.44 1.73
N LYS A 79 3.15 -1.16 1.37
CA LYS A 79 3.38 -0.10 2.36
C LYS A 79 2.20 0.01 3.33
N PHE A 80 0.97 0.07 2.81
CA PHE A 80 -0.24 0.13 3.63
C PHE A 80 -0.41 -1.11 4.53
N VAL A 81 -0.27 -2.31 3.97
CA VAL A 81 -0.42 -3.57 4.72
C VAL A 81 0.64 -3.69 5.81
N SER A 82 1.89 -3.33 5.52
CA SER A 82 2.98 -3.41 6.50
C SER A 82 2.73 -2.52 7.73
N LEU A 83 2.20 -1.32 7.54
CA LEU A 83 1.86 -0.40 8.64
C LEU A 83 0.72 -0.95 9.52
N ASN A 84 -0.36 -1.43 8.90
CA ASN A 84 -1.48 -2.00 9.64
C ASN A 84 -1.06 -3.27 10.40
N PHE A 85 -0.27 -4.13 9.77
CA PHE A 85 0.28 -5.32 10.41
C PHE A 85 1.12 -4.97 11.65
N ALA A 86 1.98 -3.95 11.55
CA ALA A 86 2.76 -3.47 12.70
C ALA A 86 1.87 -2.98 13.85
N ILE A 87 0.79 -2.24 13.54
CA ILE A 87 -0.18 -1.79 14.55
C ILE A 87 -0.89 -2.98 15.20
N THR A 88 -1.32 -3.97 14.41
CA THR A 88 -1.94 -5.19 14.96
C THR A 88 -0.99 -5.95 15.87
N VAL A 89 0.26 -6.17 15.45
CA VAL A 89 1.26 -6.87 16.26
C VAL A 89 1.54 -6.12 17.56
N THR A 90 1.72 -4.80 17.52
CA THR A 90 1.96 -4.00 18.73
C THR A 90 0.77 -4.04 19.69
N ALA A 91 -0.46 -3.90 19.19
CA ALA A 91 -1.67 -4.02 19.99
C ALA A 91 -1.81 -5.40 20.64
N THR A 92 -1.64 -6.48 19.88
CA THR A 92 -1.68 -7.85 20.40
C THR A 92 -0.60 -8.09 21.45
N MET A 93 0.63 -7.62 21.21
CA MET A 93 1.74 -7.75 22.17
C MET A 93 1.44 -7.03 23.49
N ILE A 94 0.91 -5.81 23.44
CA ILE A 94 0.53 -5.05 24.64
C ILE A 94 -0.52 -5.82 25.46
N VAL A 95 -1.57 -6.34 24.81
CA VAL A 95 -2.63 -7.11 25.50
C VAL A 95 -2.08 -8.38 26.14
N LEU A 96 -1.23 -9.13 25.45
CA LEU A 96 -0.63 -10.35 26.00
C LEU A 96 0.26 -10.05 27.22
N ILE A 97 1.05 -8.97 27.15
CA ILE A 97 1.87 -8.53 28.28
C ILE A 97 0.99 -8.12 29.46
N ARG A 98 -0.06 -7.33 29.22
CA ARG A 98 -0.99 -6.87 30.27
C ARG A 98 -1.75 -8.02 30.90
N ASN A 99 -2.25 -8.97 30.11
CA ASN A 99 -2.95 -10.14 30.61
C ASN A 99 -2.05 -11.00 31.50
N ARG A 100 -0.79 -11.20 31.10
CA ARG A 100 0.21 -11.89 31.93
C ARG A 100 0.49 -11.15 33.24
N GLN A 101 0.61 -9.82 33.19
CA GLN A 101 0.82 -9.02 34.41
C GLN A 101 -0.36 -9.15 35.38
N ILE A 102 -1.60 -9.09 34.88
CA ILE A 102 -2.81 -9.19 35.71
C ILE A 102 -2.96 -10.61 36.28
N ALA A 103 -2.72 -11.66 35.48
CA ALA A 103 -2.77 -13.04 35.94
C ALA A 103 -1.77 -13.30 37.07
N ASN A 104 -0.52 -12.86 36.91
CA ASN A 104 0.50 -13.01 37.95
C ASN A 104 0.11 -12.29 39.25
N ALA A 105 -0.49 -11.10 39.16
CA ALA A 105 -0.96 -10.38 40.35
C ALA A 105 -2.12 -11.09 41.08
N GLN A 106 -2.95 -11.86 40.35
CA GLN A 106 -3.99 -12.71 40.95
C GLN A 106 -3.37 -13.96 41.60
N TYR A 107 -2.40 -14.60 40.95
CA TYR A 107 -1.66 -15.73 41.51
C TYR A 107 -0.92 -15.35 42.81
N ASP A 108 -0.31 -14.16 42.87
CA ASP A 108 0.36 -13.66 44.07
C ASP A 108 -0.60 -13.54 45.28
N LYS A 109 -1.85 -13.11 45.04
CA LYS A 109 -2.87 -13.02 46.10
C LYS A 109 -3.26 -14.39 46.63
N LEU A 110 -3.38 -15.39 45.75
CA LEU A 110 -3.71 -16.76 46.14
C LEU A 110 -2.55 -17.44 46.89
N ALA A 111 -1.31 -17.27 46.41
CA ALA A 111 -0.12 -17.87 47.00
C ALA A 111 0.11 -17.42 48.46
N LYS A 112 -0.15 -16.14 48.76
CA LYS A 112 -0.09 -15.60 50.12
C LYS A 112 -1.10 -16.22 51.07
N THR A 113 -2.28 -16.57 50.57
CA THR A 113 -3.31 -17.25 51.38
C THR A 113 -2.93 -18.69 51.73
N ILE A 114 -2.13 -19.35 50.89
CA ILE A 114 -1.71 -20.76 51.06
C ILE A 114 -0.33 -20.87 51.75
N GLY A 115 0.41 -19.76 51.91
CA GLY A 115 1.72 -19.75 52.57
C GLY A 115 2.89 -20.18 51.68
N LEU A 116 2.77 -20.08 50.36
CA LEU A 116 3.89 -20.35 49.45
C LEU A 116 4.92 -19.19 49.48
N PRO A 117 6.24 -19.48 49.37
CA PRO A 117 7.28 -18.46 49.33
C PRO A 117 7.17 -17.58 48.07
N ASP A 118 7.48 -16.29 48.20
CA ASP A 118 7.35 -15.30 47.13
C ASP A 118 8.25 -15.65 45.91
N ALA A 119 7.66 -15.85 44.73
CA ALA A 119 8.39 -16.15 43.49
C ALA A 119 9.32 -15.01 43.02
N LYS A 120 9.16 -13.80 43.58
CA LYS A 120 9.98 -12.60 43.33
C LYS A 120 11.11 -12.42 44.35
N SER A 121 11.36 -13.41 45.20
CA SER A 121 12.53 -13.45 46.10
C SER A 121 13.83 -13.31 45.28
N PRO A 122 14.89 -12.65 45.79
CA PRO A 122 16.18 -12.53 45.10
C PRO A 122 16.79 -13.87 44.65
N ASP A 123 16.40 -14.98 45.28
CA ASP A 123 16.82 -16.35 44.93
C ASP A 123 15.83 -17.06 43.98
N GLY A 124 14.82 -16.34 43.49
CA GLY A 124 13.71 -16.86 42.68
C GLY A 124 13.98 -16.86 41.18
N PRO A 125 13.40 -17.81 40.42
CA PRO A 125 13.66 -17.98 38.98
C PRO A 125 13.20 -16.82 38.09
N LEU A 126 12.35 -15.90 38.60
CA LEU A 126 11.84 -14.74 37.85
C LEU A 126 12.76 -13.50 37.87
N ALA A 127 13.77 -13.44 38.75
CA ALA A 127 14.69 -12.31 38.82
C ALA A 127 15.55 -12.15 37.54
N ALA A 128 15.82 -13.27 36.84
CA ALA A 128 16.49 -13.28 35.54
C ALA A 128 15.59 -12.76 34.39
N ALA A 129 14.28 -13.00 34.45
CA ALA A 129 13.33 -12.62 33.39
C ALA A 129 12.88 -11.14 33.48
N GLY A 130 12.87 -10.55 34.68
CA GLY A 130 12.42 -9.17 34.91
C GLY A 130 13.29 -8.08 34.26
N ARG A 131 14.54 -8.40 33.90
CA ARG A 131 15.49 -7.45 33.31
C ARG A 131 15.19 -7.14 31.83
N LEU A 132 14.60 -8.10 31.09
CA LEU A 132 14.16 -7.94 29.70
C LEU A 132 12.84 -7.15 29.58
N LEU A 133 11.93 -7.31 30.54
CA LEU A 133 10.63 -6.61 30.55
C LEU A 133 10.73 -5.12 30.96
N LYS A 134 11.84 -4.70 31.59
CA LYS A 134 12.05 -3.31 32.01
C LYS A 134 12.21 -2.35 30.82
N PHE A 135 12.63 -2.85 29.66
CA PHE A 135 12.73 -2.11 28.41
C PHE A 135 11.39 -1.91 27.68
N LEU A 136 10.34 -2.65 28.04
CA LEU A 136 9.00 -2.55 27.43
C LEU A 136 8.00 -1.78 28.33
N ARG A 137 8.50 -1.13 29.38
CA ARG A 137 7.71 -0.38 30.38
C ARG A 137 7.90 1.15 30.31
N THR A 138 8.85 1.64 29.51
CA THR A 138 8.95 3.07 29.11
C THR A 138 8.09 3.31 27.90
#